data_AF-A0A7S0B5B2-F1
#
_entry.id   AF-A0A7S0B5B2-F1
#
_cell.length_a   1.000
_cell.length_b   1.000
_cell.length_c   1.000
_cell.angle_alpha   90.00
_cell.angle_beta   90.00
_cell.angle_gamma   90.00
#
_symmetry.space_group_name_H-M   'P 1'
#
loop_
_entity.id
_entity.type
_entity.pdbx_description
1 polymer ?
#
loop_
_entity_poly.entity_id
_entity_poly.type
_entity_poly.pdbx_seq_one_letter_code
_entity_poly.pdbx_strand_id
1 'polypeptide(L)'
;PCLRLFVGVPLLFLIDALAMVPAYLFSLWIVELDWVLYILASAVVGEHLHRAALVTLTVLAKWSLVGRVGPGSKADEGSWEGMRHWVVRTLIERDDFKEALEGFINTEVLRLVFVLLGAKIGRRASMDMISCTTPDLLSIGDYMLFGSKVGILCEDETKRRAVQLCRGANVLDNCVLCPGVTVGQRAILGTNTLAAPGQYFPPDTINTGNKGGHAVFLRKKTKGLAATAALEAEANRRLESIWTWTAFNIGLCLMALLEPLLRAVKTLPFMLAVSLPVPLLTAVIITVVMMALEEFMEAALLFVLKWTILGKFREREVMFFGLDHFLWMVWLMVSSTFNHLDGFHGTALYSSFLRAMGAEVGRNCTLFGFTLEFDLLHIGECAHVGPDCDNTCHTVENMVLKMVPVRLGPYSAMQRHSFVMPGAELGKGAVLFEESQVLKGEIVPADEVWVGNPAEPLRVRRREQLWQVPRLGHQQARAACVSGEAAPQRPAVLIPGPGGLVQPLLG
;
A
#
# COMPACT_ATOMS: atom_id res chain seq x y z
N PRO A 1 -17.48 24.64 8.21
CA PRO A 1 -17.85 23.52 9.12
C PRO A 1 -19.34 23.17 9.07
N CYS A 2 -20.24 24.12 9.33
CA CYS A 2 -21.69 23.86 9.34
C CYS A 2 -22.24 23.35 8.00
N LEU A 3 -21.85 23.95 6.87
CA LEU A 3 -22.27 23.47 5.54
C LEU A 3 -21.80 22.04 5.25
N ARG A 4 -20.58 21.67 5.67
CA ARG A 4 -20.08 20.30 5.51
C ARG A 4 -20.94 19.31 6.30
N LEU A 5 -21.32 19.66 7.54
CA LEU A 5 -22.13 18.81 8.40
C LEU A 5 -23.60 18.71 7.94
N PHE A 6 -24.24 19.83 7.62
CA PHE A 6 -25.69 19.86 7.36
C PHE A 6 -26.08 19.66 5.89
N VAL A 7 -25.14 19.83 4.96
CA VAL A 7 -25.38 19.63 3.52
C VAL A 7 -24.46 18.56 2.97
N GLY A 8 -23.15 18.69 3.20
CA GLY A 8 -22.15 17.79 2.66
C GLY A 8 -22.31 16.34 3.13
N VAL A 9 -22.43 16.10 4.44
CA VAL A 9 -22.59 14.75 5.01
C VAL A 9 -23.88 14.07 4.54
N PRO A 10 -25.07 14.71 4.60
CA PRO A 10 -26.28 14.13 4.01
C PRO A 10 -26.14 13.79 2.52
N LEU A 11 -25.42 14.62 1.75
CA LEU A 11 -25.17 14.36 0.34
C LEU A 11 -24.26 13.15 0.12
N LEU A 12 -23.22 12.97 0.95
CA LEU A 12 -22.38 11.77 0.92
C LEU A 12 -23.22 10.52 1.21
N PHE A 13 -24.05 10.53 2.25
CA PHE A 13 -24.94 9.42 2.56
C PHE A 13 -25.96 9.13 1.46
N LEU A 14 -26.48 10.17 0.80
CA LEU A 14 -27.39 10.00 -0.32
C LEU A 14 -26.69 9.30 -1.49
N ILE A 15 -25.44 9.68 -1.81
CA ILE A 15 -24.66 9.03 -2.85
C ILE A 15 -24.40 7.56 -2.50
N ASP A 16 -24.01 7.27 -1.26
CA ASP A 16 -23.79 5.89 -0.79
C ASP A 16 -25.08 5.05 -0.89
N ALA A 17 -26.22 5.60 -0.46
CA ALA A 17 -27.52 4.94 -0.55
C ALA A 17 -27.95 4.70 -2.00
N LEU A 18 -27.74 5.66 -2.90
CA LEU A 18 -28.03 5.50 -4.33
C LEU A 18 -27.11 4.46 -4.98
N ALA A 19 -25.85 4.38 -4.56
CA ALA A 19 -24.90 3.38 -5.06
C ALA A 19 -25.31 1.94 -4.71
N MET A 20 -26.12 1.73 -3.65
CA MET A 20 -26.65 0.42 -3.27
C MET A 20 -27.82 -0.04 -4.17
N VAL A 21 -28.55 0.89 -4.80
CA VAL A 21 -29.78 0.58 -5.54
C VAL A 21 -29.59 -0.48 -6.63
N PRO A 22 -28.54 -0.43 -7.49
CA PRO A 22 -28.36 -1.44 -8.53
C PRO A 22 -28.14 -2.85 -7.97
N ALA A 23 -27.35 -2.97 -6.89
CA ALA A 23 -27.12 -4.25 -6.22
C ALA A 23 -28.40 -4.79 -5.58
N TYR A 24 -29.21 -3.94 -4.96
CA TYR A 24 -30.51 -4.30 -4.38
C TYR A 24 -31.54 -4.72 -5.44
N LEU A 25 -31.64 -4.00 -6.55
CA LEU A 25 -32.53 -4.38 -7.65
C LEU A 25 -32.10 -5.72 -8.27
N PHE A 26 -30.78 -5.94 -8.39
CA PHE A 26 -30.24 -7.21 -8.84
C PHE A 26 -30.58 -8.34 -7.87
N SER A 27 -30.43 -8.15 -6.56
CA SER A 27 -30.77 -9.17 -5.56
C SER A 27 -32.25 -9.55 -5.61
N LEU A 28 -33.16 -8.58 -5.81
CA LEU A 28 -34.58 -8.87 -6.01
C LEU A 28 -34.83 -9.67 -7.29
N TRP A 29 -34.09 -9.40 -8.36
CA TRP A 29 -34.24 -10.11 -9.64
C TRP A 29 -33.82 -11.58 -9.56
N ILE A 30 -32.84 -11.90 -8.69
CA ILE A 30 -32.32 -13.26 -8.52
C ILE A 30 -32.87 -13.98 -7.28
N VAL A 31 -33.87 -13.43 -6.59
CA VAL A 31 -34.37 -13.96 -5.31
C VAL A 31 -34.92 -15.39 -5.40
N GLU A 32 -35.34 -15.80 -6.59
CA GLU A 32 -35.85 -17.15 -6.86
C GLU A 32 -34.74 -18.21 -7.08
N LEU A 33 -33.47 -17.79 -7.14
CA LEU A 33 -32.36 -18.73 -7.20
C LEU A 33 -32.25 -19.56 -5.91
N ASP A 34 -31.66 -20.75 -6.02
CA ASP A 34 -31.20 -21.49 -4.85
C ASP A 34 -30.31 -20.61 -3.97
N TRP A 35 -30.40 -20.77 -2.66
CA TRP A 35 -29.74 -19.89 -1.68
C TRP A 35 -28.22 -19.80 -1.89
N VAL A 36 -27.55 -20.87 -2.35
CA VAL A 36 -26.11 -20.84 -2.65
C VAL A 36 -25.86 -19.97 -3.88
N LEU A 37 -26.62 -20.17 -4.95
CA LEU A 37 -26.49 -19.40 -6.18
C LEU A 37 -26.86 -17.92 -5.95
N TYR A 38 -27.85 -17.65 -5.11
CA TYR A 38 -28.23 -16.31 -4.69
C TYR A 38 -27.07 -15.59 -3.99
N ILE A 39 -26.43 -16.25 -3.01
CA ILE A 39 -25.29 -15.68 -2.28
C ILE A 39 -24.11 -15.43 -3.23
N LEU A 40 -23.74 -16.42 -4.05
CA LEU A 40 -22.63 -16.29 -4.98
C LEU A 40 -22.87 -15.19 -6.03
N ALA A 41 -24.07 -15.14 -6.62
CA ALA A 41 -24.41 -14.11 -7.59
C ALA A 41 -24.46 -12.72 -6.96
N SER A 42 -24.97 -12.60 -5.73
CA SER A 42 -24.98 -11.34 -4.98
C SER A 42 -23.56 -10.86 -4.64
N ALA A 43 -22.71 -11.78 -4.15
CA ALA A 43 -21.32 -11.48 -3.79
C ALA A 43 -20.48 -11.07 -5.01
N VAL A 44 -20.71 -11.67 -6.18
CA VAL A 44 -19.95 -11.31 -7.39
C VAL A 44 -20.62 -10.16 -8.13
N VAL A 45 -21.79 -10.40 -8.70
CA VAL A 45 -22.44 -9.44 -9.60
C VAL A 45 -23.03 -8.27 -8.83
N GLY A 46 -23.69 -8.52 -7.70
CA GLY A 46 -24.25 -7.47 -6.86
C GLY A 46 -23.17 -6.51 -6.34
N GLU A 47 -22.04 -7.04 -5.85
CA GLU A 47 -20.92 -6.22 -5.38
C GLU A 47 -20.30 -5.38 -6.51
N HIS A 48 -20.07 -5.95 -7.70
CA HIS A 48 -19.57 -5.18 -8.85
C HIS A 48 -20.55 -4.12 -9.34
N LEU A 49 -21.86 -4.39 -9.30
CA LEU A 49 -22.88 -3.39 -9.60
C LEU A 49 -22.84 -2.22 -8.61
N HIS A 50 -22.66 -2.50 -7.32
CA HIS A 50 -22.47 -1.47 -6.31
C HIS A 50 -21.20 -0.66 -6.55
N ARG A 51 -20.04 -1.33 -6.70
CA ARG A 51 -18.74 -0.69 -6.95
C ARG A 51 -18.79 0.21 -8.20
N ALA A 52 -19.38 -0.28 -9.29
CA ALA A 52 -19.57 0.50 -10.52
C ALA A 52 -20.49 1.71 -10.33
N ALA A 53 -21.57 1.57 -9.55
CA ALA A 53 -22.47 2.67 -9.22
C ALA A 53 -21.78 3.74 -8.37
N LEU A 54 -20.98 3.33 -7.38
CA LEU A 54 -20.21 4.22 -6.51
C LEU A 54 -19.22 5.08 -7.32
N VAL A 55 -18.44 4.43 -8.20
CA VAL A 55 -17.49 5.13 -9.09
C VAL A 55 -18.23 6.08 -10.04
N THR A 56 -19.33 5.63 -10.64
CA THR A 56 -20.13 6.43 -11.57
C THR A 56 -20.72 7.66 -10.88
N LEU A 57 -21.35 7.48 -9.72
CA LEU A 57 -21.93 8.57 -8.94
C LEU A 57 -20.85 9.54 -8.44
N THR A 58 -19.65 9.06 -8.11
CA THR A 58 -18.51 9.92 -7.75
C THR A 58 -18.07 10.79 -8.92
N VAL A 59 -17.98 10.22 -10.12
CA VAL A 59 -17.67 10.99 -11.35
C VAL A 59 -18.78 12.01 -11.63
N LEU A 60 -20.05 11.62 -11.55
CA LEU A 60 -21.18 12.53 -11.74
C LEU A 60 -21.20 13.65 -10.69
N ALA A 61 -20.94 13.33 -9.42
CA ALA A 61 -20.80 14.31 -8.35
C ALA A 61 -19.67 15.29 -8.62
N LYS A 62 -18.51 14.81 -9.10
CA LYS A 62 -17.40 15.69 -9.50
C LYS A 62 -17.82 16.71 -10.56
N TRP A 63 -18.51 16.28 -11.61
CA TRP A 63 -18.90 17.16 -12.72
C TRP A 63 -20.09 18.08 -12.42
N SER A 64 -21.08 17.59 -11.65
CA SER A 64 -22.25 18.37 -11.26
C SER A 64 -21.96 19.34 -10.12
N LEU A 65 -21.16 18.92 -9.12
CA LEU A 65 -20.86 19.72 -7.94
C LEU A 65 -19.65 20.59 -8.12
N VAL A 66 -18.61 20.25 -8.89
CA VAL A 66 -17.39 21.10 -8.96
C VAL A 66 -17.10 21.53 -10.39
N GLY A 67 -17.28 20.64 -11.37
CA GLY A 67 -16.95 20.92 -12.76
C GLY A 67 -15.45 20.83 -13.04
N ARG A 68 -14.92 21.72 -13.88
CA ARG A 68 -13.47 21.77 -14.16
C ARG A 68 -12.75 22.70 -13.19
N VAL A 69 -11.67 22.20 -12.62
CA VAL A 69 -10.81 22.96 -11.70
C VAL A 69 -9.54 23.42 -12.42
N GLY A 70 -9.26 24.72 -12.38
CA GLY A 70 -8.06 25.33 -12.95
C GLY A 70 -6.99 25.65 -11.89
N PRO A 71 -5.73 25.88 -12.31
CA PRO A 71 -4.70 26.42 -11.41
C PRO A 71 -5.05 27.85 -11.02
N GLY A 72 -4.73 28.26 -9.79
CA GLY A 72 -5.08 29.59 -9.32
C GLY A 72 -5.10 29.74 -7.80
N SER A 73 -5.43 30.94 -7.34
CA SER A 73 -5.64 31.25 -5.92
C SER A 73 -6.94 30.63 -5.41
N LYS A 74 -6.94 30.21 -4.14
CA LYS A 74 -8.14 29.77 -3.39
C LYS A 74 -8.65 30.85 -2.43
N ALA A 75 -8.02 32.03 -2.42
CA ALA A 75 -8.33 33.10 -1.45
C ALA A 75 -9.79 33.57 -1.49
N ASP A 76 -10.42 33.52 -2.66
CA ASP A 76 -11.79 34.00 -2.88
C ASP A 76 -12.84 32.88 -2.77
N GLU A 77 -12.45 31.67 -2.33
CA GLU A 77 -13.38 30.55 -2.21
C GLU A 77 -14.30 30.71 -1.02
N GLY A 78 -15.56 31.05 -1.32
CA GLY A 78 -16.63 31.06 -0.33
C GLY A 78 -16.86 29.69 0.31
N SER A 79 -17.52 29.68 1.47
CA SER A 79 -17.80 28.45 2.23
C SER A 79 -18.63 27.41 1.45
N TRP A 80 -19.43 27.85 0.47
CA TRP A 80 -20.18 26.95 -0.41
C TRP A 80 -19.26 26.20 -1.37
N GLU A 81 -18.33 26.90 -2.02
CA GLU A 81 -17.36 26.29 -2.93
C GLU A 81 -16.43 25.32 -2.18
N GLY A 82 -15.92 25.76 -1.02
CA GLY A 82 -15.12 24.90 -0.15
C GLY A 82 -15.87 23.67 0.37
N MET A 83 -17.21 23.69 0.43
CA MET A 83 -18.02 22.51 0.73
C MET A 83 -18.13 21.58 -0.49
N ARG A 84 -18.36 22.12 -1.70
CA ARG A 84 -18.50 21.34 -2.94
C ARG A 84 -17.23 20.53 -3.22
N HIS A 85 -16.08 21.21 -3.13
CA HIS A 85 -14.77 20.58 -3.23
C HIS A 85 -14.53 19.55 -2.13
N TRP A 86 -14.93 19.84 -0.89
CA TRP A 86 -14.79 18.90 0.22
C TRP A 86 -15.59 17.62 0.00
N VAL A 87 -16.84 17.70 -0.51
CA VAL A 87 -17.65 16.52 -0.81
C VAL A 87 -16.95 15.64 -1.86
N VAL A 88 -16.54 16.21 -2.99
CA VAL A 88 -15.87 15.46 -4.06
C VAL A 88 -14.55 14.86 -3.60
N ARG A 89 -13.75 15.64 -2.86
CA ARG A 89 -12.51 15.14 -2.24
C ARG A 89 -12.78 13.95 -1.32
N THR A 90 -13.79 14.07 -0.46
CA THR A 90 -14.15 13.01 0.49
C THR A 90 -14.60 11.74 -0.24
N LEU A 91 -15.37 11.86 -1.33
CA LEU A 91 -15.76 10.71 -2.15
C LEU A 91 -14.56 9.98 -2.76
N ILE A 92 -13.56 10.72 -3.27
CA ILE A 92 -12.37 10.14 -3.91
C ILE A 92 -11.38 9.56 -2.88
N GLU A 93 -11.22 10.19 -1.71
CA GLU A 93 -10.26 9.77 -0.68
C GLU A 93 -10.77 8.64 0.23
N ARG A 94 -12.08 8.36 0.23
CA ARG A 94 -12.70 7.28 1.00
C ARG A 94 -12.23 5.90 0.54
N ASP A 95 -12.21 4.98 1.50
CA ASP A 95 -11.75 3.62 1.24
C ASP A 95 -12.71 2.86 0.34
N ASP A 96 -14.02 3.06 0.44
CA ASP A 96 -15.03 2.45 -0.46
C ASP A 96 -14.72 2.72 -1.95
N PHE A 97 -14.29 3.95 -2.30
CA PHE A 97 -13.94 4.31 -3.68
C PHE A 97 -12.64 3.63 -4.13
N LYS A 98 -11.66 3.51 -3.23
CA LYS A 98 -10.40 2.81 -3.50
C LYS A 98 -10.62 1.31 -3.64
N GLU A 99 -11.36 0.70 -2.72
CA GLU A 99 -11.73 -0.72 -2.75
C GLU A 99 -12.51 -1.07 -4.03
N ALA A 100 -13.41 -0.19 -4.47
CA ALA A 100 -14.13 -0.36 -5.74
C ALA A 100 -13.21 -0.45 -6.97
N LEU A 101 -11.99 0.10 -6.88
CA LEU A 101 -11.01 0.16 -7.96
C LEU A 101 -9.77 -0.70 -7.73
N GLU A 102 -9.58 -1.25 -6.53
CA GLU A 102 -8.38 -1.98 -6.12
C GLU A 102 -8.12 -3.19 -7.03
N GLY A 103 -9.15 -3.97 -7.33
CA GLY A 103 -9.04 -5.10 -8.28
C GLY A 103 -8.61 -4.67 -9.69
N PHE A 104 -8.80 -3.39 -10.05
CA PHE A 104 -8.46 -2.83 -11.36
C PHE A 104 -7.11 -2.12 -11.40
N ILE A 105 -6.27 -2.25 -10.36
CA ILE A 105 -4.89 -1.76 -10.35
C ILE A 105 -4.13 -2.27 -11.59
N ASN A 106 -3.33 -1.39 -12.18
CA ASN A 106 -2.52 -1.61 -13.39
C ASN A 106 -3.34 -1.99 -14.64
N THR A 107 -4.66 -1.74 -14.63
CA THR A 107 -5.53 -1.87 -15.80
C THR A 107 -5.91 -0.52 -16.39
N GLU A 108 -6.38 -0.54 -17.63
CA GLU A 108 -6.96 0.61 -18.30
C GLU A 108 -8.26 1.11 -17.66
N VAL A 109 -8.97 0.27 -16.90
CA VAL A 109 -10.19 0.69 -16.20
C VAL A 109 -9.85 1.78 -15.19
N LEU A 110 -8.82 1.57 -14.36
CA LEU A 110 -8.35 2.56 -13.40
C LEU A 110 -7.93 3.87 -14.08
N ARG A 111 -7.17 3.76 -15.18
CA ARG A 111 -6.78 4.93 -15.99
C ARG A 111 -7.99 5.71 -16.46
N LEU A 112 -8.98 5.03 -17.04
CA LEU A 112 -10.19 5.65 -17.57
C LEU A 112 -10.97 6.37 -16.47
N VAL A 113 -11.07 5.83 -15.27
CA VAL A 113 -11.76 6.46 -14.14
C VAL A 113 -11.09 7.80 -13.77
N PHE A 114 -9.76 7.85 -13.66
CA PHE A 114 -9.07 9.12 -13.40
C PHE A 114 -9.19 10.13 -14.55
N VAL A 115 -9.23 9.67 -15.81
CA VAL A 115 -9.52 10.52 -16.96
C VAL A 115 -10.94 11.08 -16.90
N LEU A 116 -11.93 10.26 -16.53
CA LEU A 116 -13.31 10.69 -16.31
C LEU A 116 -13.43 11.69 -15.15
N LEU A 117 -12.58 11.57 -14.12
CA LEU A 117 -12.48 12.56 -13.05
C LEU A 117 -11.78 13.87 -13.49
N GLY A 118 -11.14 13.90 -14.65
CA GLY A 118 -10.57 15.12 -15.25
C GLY A 118 -9.05 15.09 -15.47
N ALA A 119 -8.35 14.04 -15.06
CA ALA A 119 -6.92 13.92 -15.28
C ALA A 119 -6.55 13.76 -16.75
N LYS A 120 -5.37 14.27 -17.11
CA LYS A 120 -4.78 14.07 -18.44
C LYS A 120 -3.80 12.92 -18.35
N ILE A 121 -4.22 11.73 -18.75
CA ILE A 121 -3.37 10.53 -18.65
C ILE A 121 -3.05 9.98 -20.03
N GLY A 122 -1.77 9.86 -20.32
CA GLY A 122 -1.21 9.26 -21.51
C GLY A 122 -1.57 7.79 -21.66
N ARG A 123 -1.16 7.20 -22.78
CA ARG A 123 -1.42 5.79 -23.09
C ARG A 123 -0.50 4.90 -22.26
N ARG A 124 -1.00 3.71 -21.88
CA ARG A 124 -0.19 2.63 -21.31
C ARG A 124 0.54 3.05 -20.04
N ALA A 125 -0.07 3.92 -19.24
CA ALA A 125 0.38 4.20 -17.89
C ALA A 125 0.00 2.98 -17.01
N SER A 126 1.00 2.37 -16.39
CA SER A 126 0.82 1.32 -15.40
C SER A 126 0.60 2.00 -14.05
N MET A 127 -0.64 2.04 -13.61
CA MET A 127 -1.06 2.81 -12.45
C MET A 127 -1.44 1.88 -11.31
N ASP A 128 -0.81 2.07 -10.15
CA ASP A 128 -1.43 1.71 -8.88
C ASP A 128 -2.48 2.77 -8.48
N MET A 129 -3.23 2.49 -7.43
CA MET A 129 -4.18 3.43 -6.85
C MET A 129 -3.41 4.64 -6.27
N ILE A 130 -3.59 5.79 -6.90
CA ILE A 130 -3.03 7.07 -6.45
C ILE A 130 -4.05 7.84 -5.62
N SER A 131 -3.60 8.58 -4.62
CA SER A 131 -4.43 9.58 -3.96
C SER A 131 -4.27 10.92 -4.67
N CYS A 132 -5.32 11.38 -5.36
CA CYS A 132 -5.33 12.69 -6.01
C CYS A 132 -6.72 13.33 -5.93
N THR A 133 -6.83 14.43 -5.19
CA THR A 133 -8.12 15.08 -4.88
C THR A 133 -8.58 16.07 -5.95
N THR A 134 -7.67 16.49 -6.83
CA THR A 134 -7.92 17.43 -7.92
C THR A 134 -7.37 16.90 -9.24
N PRO A 135 -7.97 15.80 -9.78
CA PRO A 135 -7.46 15.15 -10.99
C PRO A 135 -7.34 16.09 -12.19
N ASP A 136 -8.16 17.14 -12.32
CA ASP A 136 -8.06 18.16 -13.39
C ASP A 136 -6.68 18.79 -13.55
N LEU A 137 -5.90 18.83 -12.47
CA LEU A 137 -4.57 19.42 -12.40
C LEU A 137 -3.44 18.40 -12.49
N LEU A 138 -3.78 17.13 -12.69
CA LEU A 138 -2.84 16.05 -12.86
C LEU A 138 -2.61 15.75 -14.35
N SER A 139 -1.36 15.82 -14.78
CA SER A 139 -0.94 15.40 -16.11
C SER A 139 0.08 14.26 -16.00
N ILE A 140 -0.26 13.09 -16.54
CA ILE A 140 0.56 11.90 -16.59
C ILE A 140 0.87 11.58 -18.06
N GLY A 141 2.15 11.42 -18.39
CA GLY A 141 2.62 11.07 -19.72
C GLY A 141 2.44 9.58 -20.05
N ASP A 142 2.73 9.22 -21.30
CA ASP A 142 2.65 7.83 -21.74
C ASP A 142 3.67 6.94 -20.98
N TYR A 143 3.39 5.65 -20.85
CA TYR A 143 4.32 4.65 -20.30
C TYR A 143 4.80 4.92 -18.87
N MET A 144 4.05 5.72 -18.11
CA MET A 144 4.37 6.01 -16.73
C MET A 144 4.17 4.75 -15.86
N LEU A 145 5.03 4.56 -14.86
CA LEU A 145 4.91 3.49 -13.86
C LEU A 145 4.71 4.08 -12.46
N PHE A 146 3.60 3.73 -11.81
CA PHE A 146 3.35 4.04 -10.39
C PHE A 146 3.56 2.80 -9.52
N GLY A 147 4.13 3.03 -8.34
CA GLY A 147 4.06 2.14 -7.19
C GLY A 147 2.85 2.43 -6.31
N SER A 148 2.73 1.68 -5.22
CA SER A 148 1.63 1.73 -4.27
C SER A 148 1.67 2.96 -3.37
N LYS A 149 0.51 3.39 -2.86
CA LYS A 149 0.38 4.48 -1.85
C LYS A 149 0.99 5.82 -2.30
N VAL A 150 0.94 6.13 -3.60
CA VAL A 150 1.43 7.42 -4.11
C VAL A 150 0.40 8.52 -3.87
N GLY A 151 0.79 9.56 -3.12
CA GLY A 151 0.00 10.76 -2.86
C GLY A 151 0.37 11.90 -3.79
N ILE A 152 -0.59 12.44 -4.53
CA ILE A 152 -0.39 13.57 -5.45
C ILE A 152 -1.29 14.73 -5.03
N LEU A 153 -0.65 15.77 -4.51
CA LEU A 153 -1.30 16.99 -4.06
C LEU A 153 -1.16 18.06 -5.14
N CYS A 154 -2.27 18.44 -5.78
CA CYS A 154 -2.30 19.54 -6.74
C CYS A 154 -2.79 20.86 -6.12
N GLU A 155 -2.98 20.91 -4.80
CA GLU A 155 -3.38 22.11 -4.08
C GLU A 155 -2.78 22.17 -2.67
N ASP A 156 -2.62 23.39 -2.17
CA ASP A 156 -2.36 23.70 -0.76
C ASP A 156 -3.53 24.55 -0.21
N GLU A 157 -3.37 25.13 0.99
CA GLU A 157 -4.40 25.96 1.62
C GLU A 157 -4.71 27.23 0.82
N THR A 158 -3.75 27.72 0.02
CA THR A 158 -3.80 29.03 -0.61
C THR A 158 -3.97 28.98 -2.13
N LYS A 159 -3.47 27.93 -2.78
CA LYS A 159 -3.40 27.86 -4.25
C LYS A 159 -3.48 26.44 -4.78
N ARG A 160 -3.84 26.36 -6.06
CA ARG A 160 -3.82 25.15 -6.88
C ARG A 160 -2.72 25.24 -7.91
N ARG A 161 -1.92 24.18 -8.04
CA ARG A 161 -0.83 24.07 -9.01
C ARG A 161 -0.82 22.67 -9.62
N ALA A 162 -0.71 22.63 -10.94
CA ALA A 162 -0.65 21.38 -11.67
C ALA A 162 0.60 20.57 -11.30
N VAL A 163 0.44 19.25 -11.25
CA VAL A 163 1.54 18.28 -11.15
C VAL A 163 1.71 17.62 -12.51
N GLN A 164 2.95 17.59 -13.00
CA GLN A 164 3.27 17.08 -14.34
C GLN A 164 4.25 15.92 -14.23
N LEU A 165 3.84 14.75 -14.73
CA LEU A 165 4.64 13.54 -14.78
C LEU A 165 4.88 13.22 -16.25
N CYS A 166 6.12 13.36 -16.71
CA CYS A 166 6.46 13.18 -18.11
C CYS A 166 6.50 11.70 -18.51
N ARG A 167 6.57 11.45 -19.82
CA ARG A 167 6.61 10.11 -20.41
C ARG A 167 7.68 9.21 -19.79
N GLY A 168 7.29 7.98 -19.46
CA GLY A 168 8.19 6.96 -18.95
C GLY A 168 8.79 7.24 -17.56
N ALA A 169 8.31 8.27 -16.85
CA ALA A 169 8.72 8.50 -15.48
C ALA A 169 8.21 7.38 -14.56
N ASN A 170 8.96 7.09 -13.50
CA ASN A 170 8.56 6.15 -12.47
C ASN A 170 8.40 6.89 -11.15
N VAL A 171 7.28 6.69 -10.46
CA VAL A 171 7.05 7.18 -9.10
C VAL A 171 6.74 5.95 -8.26
N LEU A 172 7.72 5.51 -7.47
CA LEU A 172 7.63 4.28 -6.69
C LEU A 172 6.83 4.50 -5.39
N ASP A 173 6.83 3.48 -4.55
CA ASP A 173 5.89 3.36 -3.44
C ASP A 173 6.05 4.49 -2.41
N ASN A 174 4.94 4.84 -1.78
CA ASN A 174 4.88 5.80 -0.67
C ASN A 174 5.47 7.19 -1.01
N CYS A 175 5.48 7.58 -2.29
CA CYS A 175 5.90 8.91 -2.70
C CYS A 175 4.79 9.94 -2.44
N VAL A 176 5.19 11.15 -2.04
CA VAL A 176 4.31 12.31 -1.93
C VAL A 176 4.79 13.41 -2.87
N LEU A 177 3.94 13.81 -3.80
CA LEU A 177 4.21 14.88 -4.75
C LEU A 177 3.41 16.12 -4.39
N CYS A 178 4.10 17.18 -4.00
CA CYS A 178 3.49 18.45 -3.63
C CYS A 178 3.06 19.29 -4.86
N PRO A 179 2.27 20.37 -4.64
CA PRO A 179 1.74 21.17 -5.74
C PRO A 179 2.83 21.81 -6.59
N GLY A 180 2.69 21.73 -7.92
CA GLY A 180 3.64 22.30 -8.88
C GLY A 180 4.84 21.42 -9.23
N VAL A 181 4.93 20.21 -8.68
CA VAL A 181 6.02 19.27 -9.01
C VAL A 181 6.00 18.90 -10.48
N THR A 182 7.19 18.80 -11.08
CA THR A 182 7.39 18.29 -12.44
C THR A 182 8.43 17.18 -12.44
N VAL A 183 8.03 15.97 -12.84
CA VAL A 183 8.91 14.81 -12.98
C VAL A 183 9.25 14.62 -14.45
N GLY A 184 10.52 14.82 -14.79
CA GLY A 184 11.03 14.75 -16.16
C GLY A 184 10.97 13.36 -16.78
N GLN A 185 11.19 13.32 -18.10
CA GLN A 185 11.09 12.08 -18.88
C GLN A 185 12.03 11.00 -18.35
N ARG A 186 11.51 9.79 -18.07
CA ARG A 186 12.28 8.67 -17.51
C ARG A 186 13.00 8.95 -16.18
N ALA A 187 12.63 10.04 -15.49
CA ALA A 187 13.10 10.25 -14.13
C ALA A 187 12.43 9.24 -13.19
N ILE A 188 13.15 8.83 -12.15
CA ILE A 188 12.69 7.89 -11.14
C ILE A 188 12.66 8.62 -9.81
N LEU A 189 11.48 8.66 -9.19
CA LEU A 189 11.32 8.94 -7.77
C LEU A 189 11.24 7.59 -7.06
N GLY A 190 12.28 7.25 -6.30
CA GLY A 190 12.37 6.02 -5.52
C GLY A 190 11.37 6.00 -4.36
N THR A 191 11.25 4.86 -3.70
CA THR A 191 10.33 4.69 -2.56
C THR A 191 10.56 5.75 -1.47
N ASN A 192 9.47 6.14 -0.79
CA ASN A 192 9.43 7.20 0.24
C ASN A 192 9.98 8.56 -0.19
N THR A 193 9.78 8.97 -1.45
CA THR A 193 10.23 10.30 -1.88
C THR A 193 9.23 11.38 -1.50
N LEU A 194 9.71 12.45 -0.85
CA LEU A 194 8.97 13.72 -0.77
C LEU A 194 9.45 14.65 -1.89
N ALA A 195 8.61 14.87 -2.89
CA ALA A 195 8.83 15.88 -3.91
C ALA A 195 8.28 17.22 -3.44
N ALA A 196 9.19 18.15 -3.11
CA ALA A 196 8.87 19.45 -2.54
C ALA A 196 8.01 20.31 -3.49
N PRO A 197 7.24 21.28 -2.98
CA PRO A 197 6.37 22.09 -3.81
C PRO A 197 7.14 22.82 -4.93
N GLY A 198 6.77 22.59 -6.18
CA GLY A 198 7.45 23.18 -7.35
C GLY A 198 8.79 22.53 -7.74
N GLN A 199 9.19 21.43 -7.10
CA GLN A 199 10.44 20.75 -7.40
C GLN A 199 10.42 20.15 -8.82
N TYR A 200 11.51 20.37 -9.56
CA TYR A 200 11.74 19.78 -10.88
C TYR A 200 12.75 18.65 -10.80
N PHE A 201 12.40 17.50 -11.36
CA PHE A 201 13.29 16.36 -11.51
C PHE A 201 13.72 16.23 -12.96
N PRO A 202 15.01 16.45 -13.30
CA PRO A 202 15.47 16.40 -14.68
C PRO A 202 15.30 15.00 -15.30
N PRO A 203 15.23 14.89 -16.65
CA PRO A 203 15.14 13.60 -17.33
C PRO A 203 16.28 12.66 -16.96
N ASP A 204 15.98 11.36 -16.94
CA ASP A 204 16.94 10.29 -16.66
C ASP A 204 17.69 10.46 -15.32
N THR A 205 17.04 11.04 -14.31
CA THR A 205 17.59 11.14 -12.94
C THR A 205 16.93 10.14 -12.01
N ILE A 206 17.66 9.68 -10.99
CA ILE A 206 17.15 8.85 -9.91
C ILE A 206 17.26 9.68 -8.62
N ASN A 207 16.13 9.89 -7.97
CA ASN A 207 16.00 10.67 -6.76
C ASN A 207 15.22 9.85 -5.73
N THR A 208 15.49 10.00 -4.44
CA THR A 208 14.75 9.30 -3.38
C THR A 208 14.71 10.08 -2.08
N GLY A 209 13.82 9.68 -1.19
CA GLY A 209 13.81 10.10 0.19
C GLY A 209 13.41 11.56 0.43
N ASN A 210 13.80 12.06 1.59
CA ASN A 210 13.49 13.39 2.08
C ASN A 210 14.58 13.88 3.06
N LYS A 211 15.45 14.77 2.59
CA LYS A 211 16.44 15.43 3.43
C LYS A 211 16.15 16.93 3.47
N GLY A 212 15.72 17.41 4.64
CA GLY A 212 15.39 18.83 4.84
C GLY A 212 14.18 19.31 4.04
N GLY A 213 13.19 18.44 3.79
CA GLY A 213 11.99 18.78 3.02
C GLY A 213 12.13 18.62 1.52
N HIS A 214 13.24 18.04 1.03
CA HIS A 214 13.52 17.86 -0.38
C HIS A 214 13.98 16.44 -0.70
N ALA A 215 13.56 15.93 -1.86
CA ALA A 215 14.08 14.69 -2.40
C ALA A 215 15.60 14.78 -2.66
N VAL A 216 16.32 13.69 -2.38
CA VAL A 216 17.76 13.57 -2.57
C VAL A 216 18.06 13.05 -3.97
N PHE A 217 18.88 13.77 -4.73
CA PHE A 217 19.43 13.27 -5.99
C PHE A 217 20.47 12.19 -5.71
N LEU A 218 20.28 10.99 -6.26
CA LEU A 218 21.24 9.89 -6.13
C LEU A 218 22.24 9.90 -7.29
N ARG A 219 21.72 9.77 -8.52
CA ARG A 219 22.54 9.67 -9.74
C ARG A 219 21.72 9.87 -11.00
N LYS A 220 22.41 10.03 -12.13
CA LYS A 220 21.80 9.86 -13.46
C LYS A 220 21.63 8.38 -13.78
N LYS A 221 20.59 8.06 -14.56
CA LYS A 221 20.37 6.71 -15.10
C LYS A 221 21.54 6.37 -16.02
N THR A 222 22.23 5.29 -15.71
CA THR A 222 23.27 4.70 -16.56
C THR A 222 22.66 3.58 -17.39
N LYS A 223 23.34 3.18 -18.48
CA LYS A 223 22.98 1.94 -19.16
C LYS A 223 23.11 0.79 -18.15
N GLY A 224 22.01 0.08 -17.91
CA GLY A 224 21.99 -1.11 -17.07
C GLY A 224 22.76 -2.26 -17.72
N LEU A 225 22.75 -3.42 -17.07
CA LEU A 225 23.28 -4.66 -17.66
C LEU A 225 22.54 -4.96 -18.98
N ALA A 226 23.25 -5.53 -19.96
CA ALA A 226 22.69 -5.84 -21.28
C ALA A 226 21.45 -6.75 -21.18
N ALA A 227 21.44 -7.68 -20.21
CA ALA A 227 20.30 -8.54 -19.92
C ALA A 227 19.06 -7.75 -19.46
N THR A 228 19.22 -6.83 -18.49
CA THR A 228 18.14 -5.97 -18.01
C THR A 228 17.58 -5.09 -19.14
N ALA A 229 18.46 -4.52 -19.97
CA ALA A 229 18.06 -3.72 -21.11
C ALA A 229 17.26 -4.53 -22.16
N ALA A 230 17.60 -5.81 -22.35
CA ALA A 230 16.84 -6.71 -23.22
C ALA A 230 15.44 -7.02 -22.66
N LEU A 231 15.31 -7.21 -21.34
CA LEU A 231 14.01 -7.38 -20.67
C LEU A 231 13.14 -6.11 -20.78
N GLU A 232 13.72 -4.94 -20.53
CA GLU A 232 13.04 -3.64 -20.70
C GLU A 232 12.58 -3.45 -22.15
N ALA A 233 13.42 -3.77 -23.14
CA ALA A 233 13.07 -3.66 -24.56
C ALA A 233 11.91 -4.61 -24.94
N GLU A 234 11.93 -5.85 -24.46
CA GLU A 234 10.85 -6.81 -24.72
C GLU A 234 9.54 -6.44 -24.02
N ALA A 235 9.61 -5.97 -22.77
CA ALA A 235 8.44 -5.45 -22.06
C ALA A 235 7.79 -4.29 -22.84
N ASN A 236 8.61 -3.34 -23.31
CA ASN A 236 8.13 -2.23 -24.14
C ASN A 236 7.54 -2.71 -25.46
N ARG A 237 8.14 -3.69 -26.14
CA ARG A 237 7.59 -4.28 -27.37
C ARG A 237 6.21 -4.89 -27.15
N ARG A 238 6.02 -5.63 -26.05
CA ARG A 238 4.73 -6.22 -25.67
C ARG A 238 3.69 -5.17 -25.30
N LEU A 239 4.12 -4.15 -24.56
CA LEU A 239 3.28 -3.01 -24.24
C LEU A 239 2.86 -2.25 -25.51
N GLU A 240 3.71 -2.24 -26.53
CA GLU A 240 3.44 -1.63 -27.83
C GLU A 240 2.46 -2.40 -28.72
N SER A 241 2.41 -3.72 -28.58
CA SER A 241 1.46 -4.56 -29.30
C SER A 241 0.07 -4.48 -28.66
N ILE A 242 -0.92 -4.05 -29.46
CA ILE A 242 -2.32 -3.95 -29.03
C ILE A 242 -2.85 -5.30 -28.52
N TRP A 243 -2.46 -6.40 -29.16
CA TRP A 243 -2.97 -7.74 -28.81
C TRP A 243 -2.48 -8.22 -27.45
N THR A 244 -1.18 -8.10 -27.20
CA THR A 244 -0.58 -8.52 -25.92
C THR A 244 -1.05 -7.64 -24.78
N TRP A 245 -1.13 -6.33 -25.00
CA TRP A 245 -1.65 -5.40 -24.01
C TRP A 245 -3.15 -5.61 -23.72
N THR A 246 -3.98 -5.83 -24.74
CA THR A 246 -5.42 -6.10 -24.56
C THR A 246 -5.63 -7.43 -23.86
N ALA A 247 -4.93 -8.48 -24.27
CA ALA A 247 -5.02 -9.79 -23.61
C ALA A 247 -4.60 -9.71 -22.13
N PHE A 248 -3.52 -8.99 -21.82
CA PHE A 248 -3.08 -8.78 -20.44
C PHE A 248 -4.12 -8.04 -19.60
N ASN A 249 -4.68 -6.94 -20.14
CA ASN A 249 -5.74 -6.18 -19.46
C ASN A 249 -7.01 -7.02 -19.26
N ILE A 250 -7.45 -7.78 -20.27
CA ILE A 250 -8.61 -8.68 -20.14
C ILE A 250 -8.34 -9.71 -19.05
N GLY A 251 -7.16 -10.32 -19.04
CA GLY A 251 -6.77 -11.29 -18.00
C GLY A 251 -6.88 -10.71 -16.60
N LEU A 252 -6.36 -9.48 -16.38
CA LEU A 252 -6.43 -8.83 -15.08
C LEU A 252 -7.86 -8.42 -14.71
N CYS A 253 -8.62 -7.86 -15.65
CA CYS A 253 -10.02 -7.53 -15.41
C CYS A 253 -10.85 -8.77 -15.07
N LEU A 254 -10.58 -9.92 -15.69
CA LEU A 254 -11.25 -11.17 -15.32
C LEU A 254 -10.91 -11.60 -13.90
N MET A 255 -9.64 -11.47 -13.48
CA MET A 255 -9.24 -11.76 -12.10
C MET A 255 -9.87 -10.79 -11.11
N ALA A 256 -9.91 -9.49 -11.44
CA ALA A 256 -10.59 -8.46 -10.67
C ALA A 256 -12.09 -8.76 -10.48
N LEU A 257 -12.74 -9.29 -11.53
CA LEU A 257 -14.14 -9.68 -11.47
C LEU A 257 -14.39 -10.90 -10.57
N LEU A 258 -13.38 -11.76 -10.39
CA LEU A 258 -13.43 -12.94 -9.52
C LEU A 258 -13.00 -12.65 -8.08
N GLU A 259 -12.37 -11.50 -7.81
CA GLU A 259 -11.89 -11.10 -6.47
C GLU A 259 -12.94 -11.23 -5.37
N PRO A 260 -14.23 -10.87 -5.56
CA PRO A 260 -15.25 -11.07 -4.53
C PRO A 260 -15.48 -12.53 -4.11
N LEU A 261 -15.17 -13.51 -4.97
CA LEU A 261 -15.23 -14.92 -4.59
C LEU A 261 -14.20 -15.26 -3.51
N LEU A 262 -13.07 -14.55 -3.47
CA LEU A 262 -12.07 -14.69 -2.41
C LEU A 262 -12.63 -14.16 -1.08
N ARG A 263 -13.36 -13.04 -1.11
CA ARG A 263 -14.07 -12.50 0.07
C ARG A 263 -15.19 -13.41 0.56
N ALA A 264 -15.80 -14.19 -0.34
CA ALA A 264 -16.83 -15.17 0.03
C ALA A 264 -16.34 -16.23 1.02
N VAL A 265 -15.02 -16.50 1.07
CA VAL A 265 -14.40 -17.38 2.07
C VAL A 265 -14.63 -16.86 3.50
N LYS A 266 -14.70 -15.54 3.69
CA LYS A 266 -14.96 -14.90 4.98
C LYS A 266 -16.45 -14.93 5.32
N THR A 267 -17.30 -14.63 4.35
CA THR A 267 -18.74 -14.40 4.60
C THR A 267 -19.56 -15.68 4.62
N LEU A 268 -19.24 -16.67 3.78
CA LEU A 268 -20.03 -17.91 3.67
C LEU A 268 -20.07 -18.73 4.97
N PRO A 269 -18.97 -18.94 5.70
CA PRO A 269 -19.00 -19.72 6.94
C PRO A 269 -19.82 -19.01 8.04
N PHE A 270 -19.76 -17.68 8.10
CA PHE A 270 -20.63 -16.88 8.98
C PHE A 270 -22.11 -17.01 8.61
N MET A 271 -22.45 -16.88 7.32
CA MET A 271 -23.83 -17.01 6.85
C MET A 271 -24.39 -18.40 7.14
N LEU A 272 -23.59 -19.45 6.96
CA LEU A 272 -23.96 -20.81 7.29
C LEU A 272 -24.23 -20.97 8.80
N ALA A 273 -23.35 -20.44 9.64
CA ALA A 273 -23.48 -20.49 11.10
C ALA A 273 -24.78 -19.85 11.60
N VAL A 274 -25.13 -18.67 11.07
CA VAL A 274 -26.34 -17.92 11.47
C VAL A 274 -27.63 -18.55 10.90
N SER A 275 -27.52 -19.31 9.80
CA SER A 275 -28.67 -19.99 9.19
C SER A 275 -29.07 -21.29 9.90
N LEU A 276 -28.29 -21.77 10.86
CA LEU A 276 -28.59 -22.98 11.61
C LEU A 276 -29.78 -22.75 12.57
N PRO A 277 -30.74 -23.68 12.65
CA PRO A 277 -31.90 -23.57 13.54
C PRO A 277 -31.52 -23.91 14.99
N VAL A 278 -30.62 -23.14 15.58
CA VAL A 278 -30.08 -23.35 16.94
C VAL A 278 -30.49 -22.22 17.89
N PRO A 279 -30.49 -22.45 19.22
CA PRO A 279 -30.74 -21.39 20.19
C PRO A 279 -29.74 -20.23 20.05
N LEU A 280 -30.16 -19.02 20.41
CA LEU A 280 -29.36 -17.79 20.28
C LEU A 280 -27.95 -17.92 20.88
N LEU A 281 -27.83 -18.50 22.07
CA LEU A 281 -26.52 -18.70 22.72
C LEU A 281 -25.61 -19.59 21.88
N THR A 282 -26.14 -20.67 21.30
CA THR A 282 -25.38 -21.55 20.41
C THR A 282 -24.97 -20.82 19.14
N ALA A 283 -25.88 -20.03 18.53
CA ALA A 283 -25.54 -19.22 17.36
C ALA A 283 -24.41 -18.22 17.67
N VAL A 284 -24.45 -17.55 18.82
CA VAL A 284 -23.39 -16.64 19.27
C VAL A 284 -22.05 -17.38 19.46
N ILE A 285 -22.06 -18.55 20.10
CA ILE A 285 -20.86 -19.37 20.29
C ILE A 285 -20.28 -19.79 18.93
N ILE A 286 -21.12 -20.27 18.02
CA ILE A 286 -20.67 -20.66 16.68
C ILE A 286 -20.06 -19.44 15.98
N THR A 287 -20.71 -18.28 16.00
CA THR A 287 -20.17 -17.05 15.41
C THR A 287 -18.78 -16.71 15.94
N VAL A 288 -18.58 -16.71 17.25
CA VAL A 288 -17.27 -16.42 17.86
C VAL A 288 -16.21 -17.45 17.42
N VAL A 289 -16.57 -18.73 17.37
CA VAL A 289 -15.66 -19.78 16.90
C VAL A 289 -15.34 -19.59 15.41
N MET A 290 -16.32 -19.26 14.57
CA MET A 290 -16.11 -19.05 13.15
C MET A 290 -15.22 -17.83 12.87
N MET A 291 -15.42 -16.73 13.60
CA MET A 291 -14.54 -15.56 13.52
C MET A 291 -13.10 -15.91 13.95
N ALA A 292 -12.93 -16.73 14.99
CA ALA A 292 -11.60 -17.18 15.41
C ALA A 292 -10.94 -18.13 14.39
N LEU A 293 -11.73 -18.89 13.62
CA LEU A 293 -11.24 -19.79 12.57
C LEU A 293 -10.99 -19.08 11.23
N GLU A 294 -11.52 -17.88 11.04
CA GLU A 294 -11.41 -17.09 9.79
C GLU A 294 -9.96 -16.94 9.35
N GLU A 295 -9.09 -16.39 10.22
CA GLU A 295 -7.68 -16.18 9.91
C GLU A 295 -6.93 -17.50 9.60
N PHE A 296 -7.33 -18.61 10.23
CA PHE A 296 -6.76 -19.92 9.91
C PHE A 296 -7.18 -20.41 8.54
N MET A 297 -8.45 -20.19 8.15
CA MET A 297 -8.95 -20.53 6.80
C MET A 297 -8.25 -19.68 5.73
N GLU A 298 -8.05 -18.39 5.99
CA GLU A 298 -7.30 -17.49 5.11
C GLU A 298 -5.84 -17.91 4.97
N ALA A 299 -5.16 -18.15 6.08
CA ALA A 299 -3.77 -18.61 6.08
C ALA A 299 -3.63 -19.95 5.32
N ALA A 300 -4.57 -20.87 5.50
CA ALA A 300 -4.60 -22.14 4.79
C ALA A 300 -4.84 -21.95 3.28
N LEU A 301 -5.76 -21.07 2.90
CA LEU A 301 -6.03 -20.76 1.50
C LEU A 301 -4.83 -20.10 0.82
N LEU A 302 -4.22 -19.09 1.45
CA LEU A 302 -3.00 -18.45 0.96
C LEU A 302 -1.86 -19.45 0.80
N PHE A 303 -1.69 -20.37 1.75
CA PHE A 303 -0.71 -21.45 1.65
C PHE A 303 -0.97 -22.34 0.43
N VAL A 304 -2.20 -22.80 0.24
CA VAL A 304 -2.59 -23.65 -0.89
C VAL A 304 -2.38 -22.90 -2.22
N LEU A 305 -2.87 -21.67 -2.33
CA LEU A 305 -2.74 -20.86 -3.55
C LEU A 305 -1.28 -20.57 -3.89
N LYS A 306 -0.46 -20.20 -2.89
CA LYS A 306 0.97 -19.94 -3.09
C LYS A 306 1.69 -21.16 -3.66
N TRP A 307 1.51 -22.33 -3.04
CA TRP A 307 2.26 -23.52 -3.45
C TRP A 307 1.72 -24.19 -4.72
N THR A 308 0.45 -23.96 -5.08
CA THR A 308 -0.16 -24.53 -6.29
C THR A 308 -0.02 -23.63 -7.52
N ILE A 309 -0.11 -22.31 -7.36
CA ILE A 309 -0.12 -21.36 -8.49
C ILE A 309 1.27 -20.76 -8.72
N LEU A 310 1.97 -20.33 -7.66
CA LEU A 310 3.21 -19.56 -7.79
C LEU A 310 4.48 -20.41 -7.64
N GLY A 311 4.46 -21.34 -6.70
CA GLY A 311 5.67 -22.05 -6.28
C GLY A 311 6.64 -21.12 -5.55
N LYS A 312 7.95 -21.39 -5.67
CA LYS A 312 8.99 -20.63 -4.97
C LYS A 312 9.38 -19.36 -5.72
N PHE A 313 9.38 -18.23 -5.02
CA PHE A 313 10.07 -17.04 -5.50
C PHE A 313 11.59 -17.27 -5.54
N ARG A 314 12.26 -16.65 -6.50
CA ARG A 314 13.70 -16.75 -6.71
C ARG A 314 14.23 -15.38 -7.07
N GLU A 315 15.47 -15.11 -6.69
CA GLU A 315 16.20 -13.92 -7.14
C GLU A 315 16.30 -13.93 -8.67
N ARG A 316 15.65 -12.96 -9.31
CA ARG A 316 15.65 -12.80 -10.77
C ARG A 316 15.10 -11.44 -11.16
N GLU A 317 15.45 -11.02 -12.37
CA GLU A 317 14.78 -9.95 -13.08
C GLU A 317 13.78 -10.56 -14.07
N VAL A 318 12.53 -10.10 -14.03
CA VAL A 318 11.49 -10.50 -14.99
C VAL A 318 10.95 -9.30 -15.73
N MET A 319 10.68 -9.50 -17.03
CA MET A 319 10.06 -8.47 -17.84
C MET A 319 8.63 -8.18 -17.34
N PHE A 320 8.29 -6.91 -17.32
CA PHE A 320 6.92 -6.46 -17.05
C PHE A 320 6.03 -6.81 -18.25
N PHE A 321 4.73 -7.08 -18.02
CA PHE A 321 3.79 -7.66 -19.01
C PHE A 321 4.14 -9.07 -19.52
N GLY A 322 4.95 -9.83 -18.77
CA GLY A 322 5.13 -11.27 -18.93
C GLY A 322 4.12 -12.11 -18.14
N LEU A 323 4.19 -13.44 -18.28
CA LEU A 323 3.38 -14.36 -17.47
C LEU A 323 3.80 -14.32 -15.99
N ASP A 324 5.10 -14.25 -15.69
CA ASP A 324 5.61 -14.08 -14.32
C ASP A 324 5.01 -12.83 -13.66
N HIS A 325 5.01 -11.71 -14.38
CA HIS A 325 4.43 -10.46 -13.91
C HIS A 325 2.92 -10.59 -13.70
N PHE A 326 2.20 -11.23 -14.65
CA PHE A 326 0.77 -11.47 -14.51
C PHE A 326 0.44 -12.28 -13.24
N LEU A 327 1.14 -13.40 -13.03
CA LEU A 327 0.96 -14.25 -11.85
C LEU A 327 1.29 -13.51 -10.56
N TRP A 328 2.35 -12.69 -10.57
CA TRP A 328 2.71 -11.84 -9.44
C TRP A 328 1.63 -10.78 -9.15
N MET A 329 1.02 -10.18 -10.16
CA MET A 329 -0.11 -9.25 -9.96
C MET A 329 -1.36 -9.93 -9.41
N VAL A 330 -1.67 -11.14 -9.89
CA VAL A 330 -2.78 -11.93 -9.33
C VAL A 330 -2.49 -12.27 -7.86
N TRP A 331 -1.24 -12.55 -7.52
CA TRP A 331 -0.83 -12.76 -6.14
C TRP A 331 -0.98 -11.53 -5.27
N LEU A 332 -0.61 -10.36 -5.78
CA LEU A 332 -0.84 -9.08 -5.09
C LEU A 332 -2.32 -8.88 -4.75
N MET A 333 -3.19 -9.06 -5.75
CA MET A 333 -4.65 -8.95 -5.58
C MET A 333 -5.18 -9.96 -4.55
N VAL A 334 -4.79 -11.23 -4.66
CA VAL A 334 -5.18 -12.26 -3.69
C VAL A 334 -4.73 -11.89 -2.27
N SER A 335 -3.48 -11.45 -2.14
CA SER A 335 -2.89 -11.12 -0.84
C SER A 335 -3.52 -9.87 -0.23
N SER A 336 -3.94 -8.89 -1.03
CA SER A 336 -4.61 -7.69 -0.53
C SER A 336 -6.03 -7.98 -0.05
N THR A 337 -6.78 -8.87 -0.72
CA THR A 337 -8.12 -9.28 -0.27
C THR A 337 -8.16 -9.91 1.13
N PHE A 338 -7.10 -10.61 1.52
CA PHE A 338 -7.05 -11.33 2.80
C PHE A 338 -6.44 -10.53 3.97
N ASN A 339 -6.29 -9.20 3.83
CA ASN A 339 -5.93 -8.26 4.91
C ASN A 339 -5.03 -8.84 6.02
N HIS A 340 -3.76 -9.05 5.66
CA HIS A 340 -2.58 -9.11 6.52
C HIS A 340 -2.49 -10.17 7.65
N LEU A 341 -3.49 -11.02 7.89
CA LEU A 341 -3.50 -11.95 9.04
C LEU A 341 -3.18 -11.22 10.35
N ASP A 342 -3.79 -10.05 10.56
CA ASP A 342 -3.43 -9.13 11.64
C ASP A 342 -3.52 -9.76 13.04
N GLY A 343 -4.47 -10.67 13.29
CA GLY A 343 -4.57 -11.39 14.56
C GLY A 343 -3.42 -12.36 14.81
N PHE A 344 -2.63 -12.73 13.79
CA PHE A 344 -1.41 -13.51 13.97
C PHE A 344 -0.21 -12.62 14.35
N HIS A 345 -0.23 -11.32 14.04
CA HIS A 345 0.91 -10.44 14.27
C HIS A 345 1.42 -10.45 15.71
N GLY A 346 2.74 -10.41 15.87
CA GLY A 346 3.40 -10.49 17.17
C GLY A 346 3.36 -11.88 17.85
N THR A 347 2.69 -12.88 17.25
CA THR A 347 2.61 -14.23 17.81
C THR A 347 3.59 -15.21 17.14
N ALA A 348 3.77 -16.37 17.76
CA ALA A 348 4.50 -17.48 17.15
C ALA A 348 3.79 -18.07 15.92
N LEU A 349 2.48 -17.85 15.75
CA LEU A 349 1.72 -18.31 14.60
C LEU A 349 2.17 -17.58 13.33
N TYR A 350 2.36 -16.26 13.38
CA TYR A 350 2.82 -15.51 12.20
C TYR A 350 4.22 -15.94 11.74
N SER A 351 5.15 -16.11 12.69
CA SER A 351 6.47 -16.67 12.38
C SER A 351 6.39 -18.05 11.73
N SER A 352 5.43 -18.88 12.15
CA SER A 352 5.23 -20.22 11.60
C SER A 352 4.57 -20.19 10.23
N PHE A 353 3.62 -19.28 10.03
CA PHE A 353 3.01 -19.00 8.73
C PHE A 353 4.06 -18.54 7.71
N LEU A 354 4.89 -17.54 8.04
CA LEU A 354 5.96 -17.06 7.15
C LEU A 354 6.93 -18.19 6.75
N ARG A 355 7.30 -19.07 7.69
CA ARG A 355 8.10 -20.27 7.39
C ARG A 355 7.38 -21.24 6.45
N ALA A 356 6.09 -21.49 6.66
CA ALA A 356 5.28 -22.32 5.78
C ALA A 356 5.15 -21.71 4.37
N MET A 357 5.15 -20.38 4.29
CA MET A 357 5.18 -19.62 3.04
C MET A 357 6.56 -19.54 2.40
N GLY A 358 7.62 -20.06 3.04
CA GLY A 358 8.97 -20.21 2.46
C GLY A 358 10.04 -19.27 3.01
N ALA A 359 9.68 -18.34 3.90
CA ALA A 359 10.65 -17.43 4.52
C ALA A 359 11.58 -18.14 5.52
N GLU A 360 12.81 -17.66 5.62
CA GLU A 360 13.78 -18.14 6.61
C GLU A 360 13.66 -17.31 7.89
N VAL A 361 12.78 -17.72 8.81
CA VAL A 361 12.53 -17.00 10.07
C VAL A 361 13.09 -17.75 11.29
N GLY A 362 13.97 -17.09 12.03
CA GLY A 362 14.58 -17.57 13.27
C GLY A 362 13.61 -17.77 14.43
N ARG A 363 14.17 -18.10 15.60
CA ARG A 363 13.40 -18.32 16.84
C ARG A 363 13.15 -17.00 17.57
N ASN A 364 12.05 -16.93 18.32
CA ASN A 364 11.70 -15.80 19.20
C ASN A 364 11.65 -14.43 18.50
N CYS A 365 11.24 -14.39 17.23
CA CYS A 365 11.03 -13.15 16.50
C CYS A 365 9.67 -12.54 16.84
N THR A 366 9.59 -11.22 16.81
CA THR A 366 8.32 -10.47 16.97
C THR A 366 8.06 -9.66 15.72
N LEU A 367 7.05 -10.05 14.94
CA LEU A 367 6.85 -9.60 13.57
C LEU A 367 5.43 -9.05 13.37
N PHE A 368 5.35 -7.82 12.85
CA PHE A 368 4.11 -7.11 12.53
C PHE A 368 4.08 -6.56 11.09
N GLY A 369 5.16 -6.80 10.31
CA GLY A 369 5.29 -6.32 8.92
C GLY A 369 4.86 -7.36 7.90
N PHE A 370 4.49 -6.90 6.71
CA PHE A 370 3.96 -7.72 5.62
C PHE A 370 4.98 -7.91 4.49
N THR A 371 5.03 -9.12 3.90
CA THR A 371 5.86 -9.43 2.73
C THR A 371 5.10 -10.30 1.75
N LEU A 372 5.48 -10.24 0.47
CA LEU A 372 4.85 -10.99 -0.62
C LEU A 372 5.75 -12.10 -1.16
N GLU A 373 7.05 -11.80 -1.32
CA GLU A 373 8.04 -12.74 -1.81
C GLU A 373 8.71 -13.48 -0.65
N PHE A 374 7.91 -14.23 0.12
CA PHE A 374 8.36 -14.90 1.35
C PHE A 374 9.67 -15.66 1.19
N ASP A 375 9.87 -16.40 0.09
CA ASP A 375 11.06 -17.20 -0.17
C ASP A 375 12.37 -16.38 -0.29
N LEU A 376 12.27 -15.04 -0.37
CA LEU A 376 13.40 -14.10 -0.45
C LEU A 376 13.65 -13.34 0.87
N LEU A 377 12.85 -13.60 1.89
CA LEU A 377 12.96 -12.94 3.18
C LEU A 377 13.73 -13.82 4.18
N HIS A 378 14.83 -13.27 4.69
CA HIS A 378 15.65 -13.89 5.74
C HIS A 378 15.58 -13.06 7.02
N ILE A 379 15.13 -13.66 8.11
CA ILE A 379 14.99 -13.02 9.43
C ILE A 379 15.71 -13.87 10.48
N GLY A 380 16.75 -13.29 11.08
CA GLY A 380 17.54 -13.91 12.15
C GLY A 380 16.75 -14.09 13.45
N GLU A 381 17.29 -14.91 14.35
CA GLU A 381 16.70 -15.14 15.67
C GLU A 381 16.58 -13.83 16.48
N CYS A 382 15.52 -13.74 17.28
CA CYS A 382 15.23 -12.59 18.15
C CYS A 382 15.14 -11.25 17.39
N ALA A 383 14.95 -11.27 16.07
CA ALA A 383 14.75 -10.05 15.30
C ALA A 383 13.34 -9.49 15.54
N HIS A 384 13.24 -8.16 15.45
CA HIS A 384 11.98 -7.43 15.56
C HIS A 384 11.66 -6.71 14.26
N VAL A 385 10.44 -6.89 13.76
CA VAL A 385 9.87 -6.10 12.66
C VAL A 385 8.62 -5.42 13.20
N GLY A 386 8.70 -4.10 13.38
CA GLY A 386 7.61 -3.28 13.89
C GLY A 386 6.41 -3.20 12.94
N PRO A 387 5.29 -2.63 13.41
CA PRO A 387 4.12 -2.41 12.56
C PRO A 387 4.46 -1.54 11.36
N ASP A 388 3.75 -1.78 10.26
CA ASP A 388 3.81 -0.96 9.05
C ASP A 388 5.25 -0.84 8.45
N CYS A 389 6.16 -1.74 8.81
CA CYS A 389 7.48 -1.85 8.20
C CYS A 389 7.39 -2.48 6.83
N ASP A 390 8.26 -2.06 5.92
CA ASP A 390 8.35 -2.60 4.58
C ASP A 390 9.69 -3.35 4.39
N ASN A 391 9.58 -4.64 4.14
CA ASN A 391 10.69 -5.55 3.81
C ASN A 391 10.42 -6.27 2.48
N THR A 392 9.73 -5.59 1.57
CA THR A 392 9.43 -6.05 0.22
C THR A 392 10.71 -6.42 -0.52
N CYS A 393 10.74 -7.60 -1.12
CA CYS A 393 11.93 -8.15 -1.78
C CYS A 393 11.92 -7.92 -3.29
N HIS A 394 11.10 -6.97 -3.77
CA HIS A 394 11.05 -6.59 -5.16
C HIS A 394 11.02 -5.08 -5.37
N THR A 395 11.42 -4.64 -6.56
CA THR A 395 11.22 -3.27 -7.05
C THR A 395 10.81 -3.34 -8.52
N VAL A 396 9.88 -2.50 -8.95
CA VAL A 396 9.56 -2.34 -10.36
C VAL A 396 10.23 -1.07 -10.87
N GLU A 397 11.18 -1.22 -11.79
CA GLU A 397 11.91 -0.10 -12.36
C GLU A 397 11.98 -0.27 -13.88
N ASN A 398 11.51 0.72 -14.63
CA ASN A 398 11.60 0.74 -16.10
C ASN A 398 11.03 -0.53 -16.75
N MET A 399 9.81 -0.94 -16.34
CA MET A 399 9.16 -2.14 -16.88
C MET A 399 9.97 -3.44 -16.66
N VAL A 400 10.74 -3.51 -15.58
CA VAL A 400 11.39 -4.74 -15.10
C VAL A 400 11.09 -4.90 -13.62
N LEU A 401 10.52 -6.05 -13.25
CA LEU A 401 10.33 -6.46 -11.86
C LEU A 401 11.62 -7.16 -11.42
N LYS A 402 12.32 -6.56 -10.46
CA LYS A 402 13.59 -7.04 -9.91
C LYS A 402 13.34 -7.61 -8.53
N MET A 403 13.48 -8.92 -8.38
CA MET A 403 13.33 -9.62 -7.10
C MET A 403 14.71 -9.96 -6.54
N VAL A 404 15.01 -9.49 -5.33
CA VAL A 404 16.30 -9.66 -4.65
C VAL A 404 16.05 -9.88 -3.14
N PRO A 405 16.75 -10.82 -2.49
CA PRO A 405 16.58 -11.10 -1.07
C PRO A 405 16.75 -9.89 -0.15
N VAL A 406 16.02 -9.88 0.96
CA VAL A 406 16.23 -8.96 2.10
C VAL A 406 16.70 -9.78 3.30
N ARG A 407 17.73 -9.32 4.01
CA ARG A 407 18.30 -10.04 5.16
C ARG A 407 18.27 -9.19 6.42
N LEU A 408 17.58 -9.68 7.44
CA LEU A 408 17.56 -9.09 8.78
C LEU A 408 18.37 -9.99 9.71
N GLY A 409 19.47 -9.49 10.25
CA GLY A 409 20.38 -10.26 11.10
C GLY A 409 19.78 -10.64 12.46
N PRO A 410 20.43 -11.56 13.21
CA PRO A 410 20.00 -11.89 14.57
C PRO A 410 19.96 -10.64 15.46
N TYR A 411 18.93 -10.53 16.30
CA TYR A 411 18.72 -9.39 17.21
C TYR A 411 18.56 -8.02 16.52
N SER A 412 18.41 -7.96 15.19
CA SER A 412 18.16 -6.70 14.49
C SER A 412 16.74 -6.21 14.75
N ALA A 413 16.53 -4.89 14.69
CA ALA A 413 15.22 -4.29 14.87
C ALA A 413 14.91 -3.28 13.75
N MET A 414 13.78 -3.47 13.09
CA MET A 414 13.11 -2.46 12.28
C MET A 414 12.03 -1.81 13.13
N GLN A 415 12.16 -0.50 13.39
CA GLN A 415 11.13 0.27 14.09
C GLN A 415 9.99 0.67 13.13
N ARG A 416 8.86 1.13 13.69
CA ARG A 416 7.63 1.40 12.95
C ARG A 416 7.84 2.25 11.69
N HIS A 417 7.17 1.90 10.59
CA HIS A 417 7.29 2.59 9.30
C HIS A 417 8.71 2.68 8.75
N SER A 418 9.60 1.76 9.11
CA SER A 418 10.94 1.70 8.51
C SER A 418 10.97 0.78 7.29
N PHE A 419 11.87 1.09 6.35
CA PHE A 419 11.94 0.46 5.04
C PHE A 419 13.33 -0.12 4.83
N VAL A 420 13.40 -1.42 4.56
CA VAL A 420 14.62 -2.11 4.12
C VAL A 420 14.39 -2.54 2.67
N MET A 421 14.99 -1.79 1.75
CA MET A 421 14.78 -1.97 0.31
C MET A 421 15.38 -3.29 -0.21
N PRO A 422 14.94 -3.80 -1.37
CA PRO A 422 15.45 -5.08 -1.91
C PRO A 422 16.97 -5.15 -2.01
N GLY A 423 17.54 -6.30 -1.64
CA GLY A 423 18.98 -6.50 -1.60
C GLY A 423 19.71 -5.87 -0.41
N ALA A 424 19.01 -5.10 0.44
CA ALA A 424 19.60 -4.53 1.63
C ALA A 424 19.69 -5.55 2.78
N GLU A 425 20.64 -5.31 3.69
CA GLU A 425 20.88 -6.16 4.84
C GLU A 425 21.00 -5.34 6.14
N LEU A 426 20.33 -5.81 7.20
CA LEU A 426 20.58 -5.35 8.56
C LEU A 426 21.53 -6.32 9.27
N GLY A 427 22.68 -5.83 9.74
CA GLY A 427 23.63 -6.60 10.51
C GLY A 427 23.06 -7.10 11.85
N LYS A 428 23.79 -8.02 12.49
CA LYS A 428 23.44 -8.52 13.83
C LYS A 428 23.28 -7.35 14.80
N GLY A 429 22.15 -7.29 15.52
CA GLY A 429 21.91 -6.25 16.53
C GLY A 429 21.71 -4.84 15.98
N ALA A 430 21.67 -4.66 14.64
CA ALA A 430 21.44 -3.37 14.00
C ALA A 430 20.01 -2.88 14.27
N VAL A 431 19.85 -1.56 14.40
CA VAL A 431 18.55 -0.93 14.64
C VAL A 431 18.30 0.13 13.57
N LEU A 432 17.21 -0.04 12.83
CA LEU A 432 16.67 0.98 11.94
C LEU A 432 15.52 1.71 12.66
N PHE A 433 15.66 3.02 12.84
CA PHE A 433 14.67 3.85 13.52
C PHE A 433 13.40 4.05 12.71
N GLU A 434 12.38 4.63 13.36
CA GLU A 434 11.08 4.91 12.74
C GLU A 434 11.25 5.77 11.48
N GLU A 435 10.37 5.57 10.50
CA GLU A 435 10.30 6.37 9.25
C GLU A 435 11.63 6.40 8.47
N SER A 436 12.54 5.46 8.73
CA SER A 436 13.88 5.44 8.16
C SER A 436 13.97 4.45 7.01
N GLN A 437 14.74 4.79 5.97
CA GLN A 437 14.86 3.97 4.75
C GLN A 437 16.32 3.61 4.45
N VAL A 438 16.63 2.32 4.50
CA VAL A 438 17.89 1.76 4.00
C VAL A 438 17.78 1.57 2.49
N LEU A 439 18.77 2.02 1.73
CA LEU A 439 18.71 2.00 0.27
C LEU A 439 18.94 0.60 -0.31
N LYS A 440 18.54 0.43 -1.57
CA LYS A 440 18.70 -0.83 -2.33
C LYS A 440 20.15 -1.30 -2.32
N GLY A 441 20.38 -2.54 -1.86
CA GLY A 441 21.70 -3.16 -1.80
C GLY A 441 22.62 -2.62 -0.69
N GLU A 442 22.12 -1.76 0.19
CA GLU A 442 22.90 -1.19 1.29
C GLU A 442 22.97 -2.16 2.49
N ILE A 443 24.09 -2.14 3.20
CA ILE A 443 24.30 -2.97 4.38
C ILE A 443 24.44 -2.05 5.59
N VAL A 444 23.53 -2.20 6.55
CA VAL A 444 23.65 -1.58 7.87
C VAL A 444 24.57 -2.45 8.73
N PRO A 445 25.72 -1.96 9.21
CA PRO A 445 26.66 -2.76 9.98
C PRO A 445 26.08 -3.29 11.30
N ALA A 446 26.70 -4.34 11.83
CA ALA A 446 26.30 -4.93 13.10
C ALA A 446 26.37 -3.92 14.26
N ASP A 447 25.39 -3.99 15.16
CA ASP A 447 25.24 -3.15 16.35
C ASP A 447 25.17 -1.63 16.09
N GLU A 448 24.99 -1.21 14.83
CA GLU A 448 24.76 0.19 14.48
C GLU A 448 23.28 0.58 14.57
N VAL A 449 23.08 1.88 14.68
CA VAL A 449 21.77 2.52 14.74
C VAL A 449 21.68 3.51 13.60
N TRP A 450 20.67 3.39 12.75
CA TRP A 450 20.50 4.23 11.57
C TRP A 450 19.16 4.96 11.61
N VAL A 451 19.15 6.22 11.14
CA VAL A 451 17.95 7.07 11.11
C VAL A 451 17.90 7.92 9.84
N GLY A 452 16.69 8.24 9.40
CA GLY A 452 16.42 9.19 8.33
C GLY A 452 16.03 8.54 7.00
N ASN A 453 15.72 9.38 6.03
CA ASN A 453 15.29 8.95 4.71
C ASN A 453 16.03 9.78 3.62
N PRO A 454 17.12 9.26 3.01
CA PRO A 454 17.76 7.97 3.28
C PRO A 454 18.35 7.87 4.69
N ALA A 455 18.49 6.64 5.18
CA ALA A 455 19.00 6.37 6.51
C ALA A 455 20.51 6.61 6.57
N GLU A 456 20.98 7.21 7.65
CA GLU A 456 22.39 7.45 7.93
C GLU A 456 22.74 6.97 9.36
N PRO A 457 23.99 6.58 9.64
CA PRO A 457 24.41 6.18 10.98
C PRO A 457 24.14 7.28 12.01
N LEU A 458 23.33 6.97 13.02
CA LEU A 458 23.12 7.82 14.17
C LEU A 458 24.37 7.78 15.05
N ARG A 459 25.16 8.85 15.00
CA ARG A 459 26.36 9.02 15.84
C ARG A 459 25.97 9.29 17.30
N VAL A 460 25.58 8.26 18.04
CA VAL A 460 25.38 8.37 19.49
C VAL A 460 26.68 8.02 20.21
N ARG A 461 27.04 8.80 21.23
CA ARG A 461 28.25 8.54 22.04
C ARG A 461 28.16 7.27 22.91
N ARG A 462 26.96 6.70 23.13
CA ARG A 462 26.72 5.41 23.81
C ARG A 462 25.32 4.84 23.52
N ARG A 463 25.23 3.56 23.14
CA ARG A 463 23.97 2.81 22.89
C ARG A 463 22.99 2.83 24.08
N GLU A 464 23.54 2.86 25.31
CA GLU A 464 22.80 2.95 26.58
C GLU A 464 21.99 4.25 26.75
N GLN A 465 22.33 5.30 25.99
CA GLN A 465 21.64 6.59 26.05
C GLN A 465 20.38 6.63 25.20
N LEU A 466 20.28 5.78 24.17
CA LEU A 466 19.06 5.65 23.39
C LEU A 466 18.01 4.98 24.26
N TRP A 467 18.31 3.76 24.76
CA TRP A 467 17.36 2.93 25.48
C TRP A 467 17.71 2.85 26.97
N GLN A 468 17.19 3.79 27.77
CA GLN A 468 17.08 3.57 29.22
C GLN A 468 15.90 2.62 29.50
N VAL A 469 16.04 1.36 29.09
CA VAL A 469 15.16 0.30 29.57
C VAL A 469 15.84 -0.30 30.80
N PRO A 470 15.27 -0.16 32.01
CA PRO A 470 15.79 -0.88 33.17
C PRO A 470 15.81 -2.37 32.83
N ARG A 471 16.97 -3.02 32.92
CA ARG A 471 17.05 -4.48 32.81
C ARG A 471 16.33 -5.08 34.02
N LEU A 472 15.01 -5.29 33.92
CA LEU A 472 14.31 -6.13 34.89
C LEU A 472 14.82 -7.56 34.70
N GLY A 473 15.38 -8.13 35.76
CA GLY A 473 15.78 -9.54 35.73
C GLY A 473 14.57 -10.42 35.42
N HIS A 474 14.80 -11.59 34.80
CA HIS A 474 13.75 -12.50 34.33
C HIS A 474 12.71 -12.87 35.41
N GLN A 475 13.11 -12.85 36.69
CA GLN A 475 12.23 -13.05 37.85
C GLN A 475 11.41 -11.80 38.22
N GLN A 476 11.97 -10.59 38.08
CA GLN A 476 11.28 -9.32 38.36
C GLN A 476 10.24 -8.99 37.29
N ALA A 477 10.53 -9.28 36.01
CA ALA A 477 9.54 -9.13 34.94
C ALA A 477 8.32 -10.06 35.12
N ARG A 478 8.56 -11.29 35.60
CA ARG A 478 7.49 -12.23 35.98
C ARG A 478 6.68 -11.75 37.18
N ALA A 479 7.34 -11.18 38.19
CA ALA A 479 6.66 -10.66 39.38
C ALA A 479 5.76 -9.46 39.04
N ALA A 480 6.23 -8.52 38.22
CA ALA A 480 5.48 -7.34 37.81
C ALA A 480 4.23 -7.68 36.96
N CYS A 481 4.33 -8.67 36.05
CA CYS A 481 3.17 -9.15 35.29
C CYS A 481 2.12 -9.86 36.17
N VAL A 482 2.52 -10.42 37.31
CA VAL A 482 1.61 -11.16 38.22
C VAL A 482 1.02 -10.24 39.30
N SER A 483 1.74 -9.20 39.73
CA SER A 483 1.29 -8.27 40.78
C SER A 483 0.39 -7.13 40.29
N GLY A 484 0.34 -6.86 38.99
CA GLY A 484 -0.48 -5.78 38.42
C GLY A 484 0.00 -4.37 38.76
N GLU A 485 1.23 -4.22 39.26
CA GLU A 485 1.82 -2.90 39.52
C GLU A 485 2.20 -2.22 38.20
N ALA A 486 1.73 -0.98 38.01
CA ALA A 486 2.02 -0.17 36.84
C ALA A 486 3.55 0.05 36.70
N ALA A 487 4.06 -0.18 35.49
CA ALA A 487 5.45 0.12 35.17
C ALA A 487 5.73 1.62 35.40
N PRO A 488 6.93 1.99 35.92
CA PRO A 488 7.28 3.39 36.13
C PRO A 488 7.19 4.18 34.81
N GLN A 489 6.66 5.39 34.87
CA GLN A 489 6.45 6.26 33.72
C GLN A 489 7.75 6.43 32.91
N ARG A 490 7.64 6.30 31.57
CA ARG A 490 8.73 6.45 30.61
C ARG A 490 9.37 7.85 30.74
N PRO A 491 10.70 7.99 30.87
CA PRO A 491 11.34 9.25 30.55
C PRO A 491 11.30 9.46 29.02
N ALA A 492 10.98 10.68 28.59
CA ALA A 492 10.91 11.03 27.17
C ALA A 492 12.27 10.80 26.48
N VAL A 493 12.25 10.16 25.30
CA VAL A 493 13.43 10.02 24.43
C VAL A 493 13.73 11.39 23.84
N LEU A 494 14.90 11.94 24.17
CA LEU A 494 15.38 13.22 23.66
C LEU A 494 16.28 12.95 22.44
N ILE A 495 15.76 13.19 21.24
CA ILE A 495 16.55 13.15 20.01
C ILE A 495 17.11 14.56 19.76
N PRO A 496 18.42 14.74 19.52
CA PRO A 496 18.98 16.03 19.18
C PRO A 496 18.49 16.46 17.78
N GLY A 497 17.85 17.64 17.69
CA GLY A 497 17.44 18.23 16.43
C GLY A 497 18.63 18.80 15.63
N PRO A 498 18.42 19.14 14.34
CA PRO A 498 19.45 19.79 13.54
C PRO A 498 19.77 21.16 14.16
N GLY A 499 21.00 21.31 14.67
CA GLY A 499 21.47 22.49 15.40
C GLY A 499 21.76 22.28 16.89
N GLY A 500 21.63 21.06 17.42
CA GLY A 500 21.98 20.75 18.82
C GLY A 500 20.95 21.20 19.86
N LEU A 501 19.76 21.64 19.42
CA LEU A 501 18.63 21.89 20.31
C LEU A 501 17.86 20.58 20.54
N VAL A 502 17.72 20.24 21.81
CA VAL A 502 16.96 19.10 22.32
C VAL A 502 15.48 19.49 22.37
N GLN A 503 14.60 18.75 21.69
CA GLN A 503 13.15 18.88 21.87
C GLN A 503 12.55 17.56 22.39
N PRO A 504 11.63 17.60 23.37
CA PRO A 504 10.90 16.42 23.80
C PRO A 504 9.83 16.04 22.77
N LEU A 505 9.79 14.76 22.40
CA LEU A 505 8.63 14.15 21.74
C LEU A 505 7.47 14.15 22.75
N LEU A 506 6.49 15.04 22.56
CA LEU A 506 5.17 14.91 23.20
C LEU A 506 4.39 13.85 22.42
N GLY A 507 3.96 12.82 23.14
CA GLY A 507 3.40 11.57 22.60
C GLY A 507 1.96 11.62 22.14
#